data_AF-X1KXL1-F1
#
_entry.id   AF-X1KXL1-F1
#
_cell.length_a   1.000
_cell.length_b   1.000
_cell.length_c   1.000
_cell.angle_alpha   90.00
_cell.angle_beta   90.00
_cell.angle_gamma   90.00
#
_symmetry.space_group_name_H-M   'P 1'
#
loop_
_entity.id
_entity.type
_entity.pdbx_description
1 polymer ?
#
loop_
_entity_poly.entity_id
_entity_poly.type
_entity_poly.pdbx_seq_one_letter_code
_entity_poly.pdbx_strand_id
1 'polypeptide(L)'
;MSEVKQIREKVKKGQAEVDPDSVVDLFVNIEGTENYFDITSAKPNMKEFVALKLKLLRWTALRLSQDKNAKVFTRLAIPYNPYQPEPYERWTLKGLYDLENGEVLVGEEFWNFIASDNIYDELLDIFQEVGKELRVEIDRKFAEFR
;
A
#
# COMPACT_ATOMS: atom_id res chain seq x y z
N MET A 1 -4.96 -15.74 6.72
CA MET A 1 -5.19 -14.60 7.65
C MET A 1 -6.23 -14.94 8.70
N SER A 2 -5.85 -14.95 9.99
CA SER A 2 -6.78 -15.25 11.08
C SER A 2 -7.71 -14.07 11.39
N GLU A 3 -7.23 -12.84 11.18
CA GLU A 3 -7.84 -11.59 11.60
C GLU A 3 -9.05 -11.24 10.73
N VAL A 4 -8.92 -11.36 9.40
CA VAL A 4 -10.03 -11.13 8.47
C VAL A 4 -11.19 -12.08 8.76
N LYS A 5 -10.89 -13.35 9.07
CA LYS A 5 -11.90 -14.34 9.47
C LYS A 5 -12.56 -13.93 10.79
N GLN A 6 -11.79 -13.55 11.80
CA GLN A 6 -12.32 -13.06 13.08
C GLN A 6 -13.21 -11.83 12.89
N ILE A 7 -12.79 -10.85 12.10
CA ILE A 7 -13.59 -9.66 11.77
C ILE A 7 -14.90 -10.10 11.11
N ARG A 8 -14.84 -10.95 10.08
CA ARG A 8 -16.01 -11.46 9.35
C ARG A 8 -17.03 -12.14 10.27
N GLU A 9 -16.56 -12.92 11.23
CA GLU A 9 -17.40 -13.59 12.23
C GLU A 9 -18.04 -12.61 13.24
N LYS A 10 -17.32 -11.54 13.60
CA LYS A 10 -17.75 -10.58 14.63
C LYS A 10 -18.59 -9.42 14.09
N VAL A 11 -18.43 -9.06 12.82
CA VAL A 11 -19.22 -8.00 12.18
C VAL A 11 -20.71 -8.35 12.21
N LYS A 12 -21.57 -7.38 12.53
CA LYS A 12 -23.03 -7.53 12.63
C LYS A 12 -23.72 -6.37 11.92
N LYS A 13 -24.97 -6.57 11.53
CA LYS A 13 -25.82 -5.46 11.08
C LYS A 13 -26.01 -4.48 12.23
N GLY A 14 -25.85 -3.20 11.93
CA GLY A 14 -26.03 -2.09 12.86
C GLY A 14 -26.48 -0.84 12.10
N GLN A 15 -26.50 0.29 12.80
CA GLN A 15 -26.73 1.58 12.17
C GLN A 15 -25.49 1.99 11.38
N ALA A 16 -25.70 2.47 10.15
CA ALA A 16 -24.61 2.94 9.30
C ALA A 16 -24.15 4.32 9.78
N GLU A 17 -22.85 4.45 10.02
CA GLU A 17 -22.17 5.70 10.35
C GLU A 17 -20.93 5.85 9.47
N VAL A 18 -20.57 7.11 9.17
CA VAL A 18 -19.37 7.40 8.37
C VAL A 18 -18.15 7.36 9.29
N ASP A 19 -17.19 6.49 8.97
CA ASP A 19 -15.89 6.48 9.65
C ASP A 19 -15.00 7.59 9.05
N PRO A 20 -14.36 8.45 9.88
CA PRO A 20 -13.52 9.53 9.39
C PRO A 20 -12.28 9.03 8.62
N ASP A 21 -11.89 7.78 8.80
CA ASP A 21 -10.74 7.15 8.14
C ASP A 21 -11.23 6.12 7.09
N SER A 22 -12.28 6.46 6.33
CA SER A 22 -12.90 5.57 5.32
C SER A 22 -12.41 5.80 3.88
N VAL A 23 -11.50 6.75 3.67
CA VAL A 23 -10.92 7.07 2.36
C VAL A 23 -9.58 6.37 2.21
N VAL A 24 -9.37 5.71 1.08
CA VAL A 24 -8.13 5.01 0.72
C VAL A 24 -7.38 5.78 -0.36
N ASP A 25 -6.07 5.59 -0.46
CA ASP A 25 -5.26 6.26 -1.49
C ASP A 25 -5.51 5.67 -2.88
N LEU A 26 -5.67 4.34 -2.94
CA LEU A 26 -5.93 3.61 -4.17
C LEU A 26 -6.85 2.42 -3.92
N PHE A 27 -7.83 2.25 -4.81
CA PHE A 27 -8.69 1.08 -4.88
C PHE A 27 -8.48 0.37 -6.21
N VAL A 28 -8.24 -0.94 -6.16
CA VAL A 28 -8.10 -1.79 -7.35
C VAL A 28 -8.95 -3.05 -7.20
N ASN A 29 -9.84 -3.30 -8.16
CA ASN A 29 -10.60 -4.55 -8.22
C ASN A 29 -9.98 -5.46 -9.28
N ILE A 30 -9.40 -6.58 -8.83
CA ILE A 30 -8.78 -7.58 -9.71
C ILE A 30 -9.60 -8.86 -9.58
N GLU A 31 -10.28 -9.24 -10.66
CA GLU A 31 -11.08 -10.48 -10.75
C GLU A 31 -12.10 -10.64 -9.59
N GLY A 32 -12.72 -9.53 -9.17
CA GLY A 32 -13.69 -9.52 -8.06
C GLY A 32 -13.06 -9.53 -6.67
N THR A 33 -11.74 -9.46 -6.56
CA THR A 33 -11.02 -9.21 -5.31
C THR A 33 -10.72 -7.72 -5.18
N GLU A 34 -11.29 -7.11 -4.15
CA GLU A 34 -11.17 -5.69 -3.84
C GLU A 34 -9.89 -5.45 -3.05
N ASN A 35 -8.96 -4.70 -3.62
CA ASN A 35 -7.71 -4.32 -2.98
C ASN A 35 -7.78 -2.84 -2.58
N TYR A 36 -7.51 -2.56 -1.31
CA TYR A 36 -7.53 -1.22 -0.72
C TYR A 36 -6.13 -0.87 -0.23
N PHE A 37 -5.56 0.21 -0.73
CA PHE A 37 -4.17 0.57 -0.47
C PHE A 37 -4.06 1.83 0.40
N ASP A 38 -3.14 1.75 1.35
CA ASP A 38 -2.48 2.91 1.97
C ASP A 38 -1.07 3.01 1.39
N ILE A 39 -0.72 4.16 0.82
CA ILE A 39 0.59 4.41 0.23
C ILE A 39 1.42 5.19 1.23
N THR A 40 2.50 4.57 1.73
CA THR A 40 3.33 5.16 2.77
C THR A 40 4.77 5.39 2.33
N SER A 41 5.52 6.12 3.16
CA SER A 41 6.93 6.38 2.94
C SER A 41 7.77 5.10 3.09
N ALA A 42 8.96 5.10 2.49
CA ALA A 42 9.76 3.89 2.43
C ALA A 42 10.49 3.50 3.73
N LYS A 43 10.42 4.31 4.80
CA LYS A 43 11.07 3.97 6.09
C LYS A 43 10.18 4.28 7.30
N PRO A 44 8.98 3.67 7.41
CA PRO A 44 8.15 3.85 8.59
C PRO A 44 8.83 3.23 9.82
N ASN A 45 8.59 3.81 10.99
CA ASN A 45 9.03 3.19 12.25
C ASN A 45 8.00 2.17 12.77
N MET A 46 8.36 1.38 13.79
CA MET A 46 7.49 0.33 14.34
C MET A 46 6.13 0.86 14.83
N LYS A 47 6.09 2.04 15.47
CA LYS A 47 4.82 2.61 15.98
C LYS A 47 3.88 2.96 14.82
N GLU A 48 4.46 3.50 13.75
CA GLU A 48 3.75 3.82 12.52
C GLU A 48 3.19 2.57 11.85
N PHE A 49 3.97 1.49 11.76
CA PHE A 49 3.50 0.22 11.21
C PHE A 49 2.34 -0.40 12.00
N VAL A 50 2.32 -0.27 13.34
CA VAL A 50 1.18 -0.73 14.15
C VAL A 50 -0.08 0.10 13.86
N ALA A 51 0.07 1.42 13.75
CA ALA A 51 -1.05 2.30 13.41
C ALA A 51 -1.62 1.99 12.00
N LEU A 52 -0.73 1.80 11.02
CA LEU A 52 -1.11 1.40 9.66
C LEU A 52 -1.83 0.04 9.65
N LYS A 53 -1.34 -0.96 10.40
CA LYS A 53 -2.00 -2.27 10.50
C LYS A 53 -3.42 -2.14 11.06
N LEU A 54 -3.62 -1.32 12.09
CA LEU A 54 -4.96 -1.06 12.64
C LEU A 54 -5.88 -0.40 11.62
N LYS A 55 -5.36 0.55 10.83
CA LYS A 55 -6.08 1.20 9.74
C LYS A 55 -6.52 0.18 8.67
N LEU A 56 -5.63 -0.71 8.23
CA LEU A 56 -5.97 -1.79 7.29
C LEU A 56 -7.06 -2.74 7.84
N LEU A 57 -6.95 -3.15 9.10
CA LEU A 57 -7.97 -3.99 9.74
C LEU A 57 -9.32 -3.26 9.89
N ARG A 58 -9.30 -1.95 10.15
CA ARG A 58 -10.51 -1.11 10.17
C ARG A 58 -11.18 -1.08 8.81
N TRP A 59 -10.45 -0.85 7.72
CA TRP A 59 -10.99 -0.91 6.36
C TRP A 59 -11.59 -2.26 6.02
N THR A 60 -10.93 -3.34 6.42
CA THR A 60 -11.48 -4.70 6.30
C THR A 60 -12.84 -4.80 7.02
N ALA A 61 -12.95 -4.28 8.25
CA ALA A 61 -14.20 -4.29 9.01
C ALA A 61 -15.29 -3.40 8.38
N LEU A 62 -14.93 -2.21 7.90
CA LEU A 62 -15.84 -1.29 7.21
C LEU A 62 -16.39 -1.92 5.93
N ARG A 63 -15.55 -2.62 5.16
CA ARG A 63 -16.03 -3.27 3.94
C ARG A 63 -16.93 -4.46 4.25
N LEU A 64 -16.53 -5.30 5.22
CA LEU A 64 -17.30 -6.47 5.64
C LEU A 64 -18.61 -6.12 6.36
N SER A 65 -18.73 -4.92 6.94
CA SER A 65 -19.99 -4.43 7.53
C SER A 65 -21.05 -4.15 6.48
N GLN A 66 -20.63 -3.79 5.26
CA GLN A 66 -21.50 -3.57 4.10
C GLN A 66 -21.82 -4.88 3.38
N ASP A 67 -20.82 -5.74 3.18
CA ASP A 67 -20.99 -7.08 2.62
C ASP A 67 -20.03 -8.09 3.26
N LYS A 68 -20.59 -9.02 4.05
CA LYS A 68 -19.83 -10.08 4.72
C LYS A 68 -19.17 -11.07 3.76
N ASN A 69 -19.64 -11.16 2.52
CA ASN A 69 -19.13 -12.07 1.51
C ASN A 69 -18.07 -11.45 0.62
N ALA A 70 -17.82 -10.13 0.74
CA ALA A 70 -16.80 -9.43 -0.04
C ALA A 70 -15.43 -10.12 0.06
N LYS A 71 -14.74 -10.19 -1.08
CA LYS A 71 -13.34 -10.61 -1.17
C LYS A 71 -12.47 -9.37 -1.02
N VAL A 72 -12.24 -8.98 0.23
CA VAL A 72 -11.46 -7.78 0.58
C VAL A 72 -10.02 -8.15 0.94
N PHE A 73 -9.08 -7.39 0.41
CA PHE A 73 -7.68 -7.40 0.80
C PHE A 73 -7.19 -5.96 1.01
N THR A 74 -6.81 -5.62 2.23
CA THR A 74 -6.22 -4.31 2.55
C THR A 74 -4.70 -4.43 2.55
N ARG A 75 -3.99 -3.52 1.87
CA ARG A 75 -2.55 -3.61 1.62
C ARG A 75 -1.86 -2.30 1.96
N LEU A 76 -0.60 -2.42 2.35
CA LEU A 76 0.33 -1.30 2.42
C LEU A 76 1.19 -1.29 1.16
N ALA A 77 1.29 -0.15 0.51
CA ALA A 77 2.16 0.07 -0.63
C ALA A 77 3.31 1.00 -0.26
N ILE A 78 4.52 0.62 -0.65
CA ILE A 78 5.72 1.44 -0.57
C ILE A 78 6.21 1.65 -2.01
N PRO A 79 6.14 2.86 -2.58
CA PRO A 79 6.37 3.05 -4.02
C PRO A 79 7.77 2.72 -4.53
N TYR A 80 8.78 2.67 -3.66
CA TYR A 80 10.17 2.39 -4.04
C TYR A 80 10.97 1.77 -2.89
N ASN A 81 12.01 1.01 -3.22
CA ASN A 81 12.97 0.46 -2.26
C ASN A 81 14.16 1.42 -2.05
N PRO A 82 14.35 2.00 -0.85
CA PRO A 82 15.44 2.93 -0.58
C PRO A 82 16.78 2.24 -0.33
N TYR A 83 16.80 0.91 -0.30
CA TYR A 83 17.99 0.08 -0.09
C TYR A 83 18.48 -0.56 -1.39
N GLN A 84 17.94 -0.18 -2.55
CA GLN A 84 18.32 -0.78 -3.83
C GLN A 84 19.84 -0.69 -4.07
N PRO A 85 20.51 -1.76 -4.58
CA PRO A 85 19.96 -3.04 -5.07
C PRO A 85 19.63 -4.11 -4.01
N GLU A 86 19.91 -3.86 -2.74
CA GLU A 86 19.63 -4.78 -1.64
C GLU A 86 18.11 -4.89 -1.39
N PRO A 87 17.62 -6.07 -0.98
CA PRO A 87 16.19 -6.27 -0.75
C PRO A 87 15.69 -5.38 0.40
N TYR A 88 14.44 -4.95 0.31
CA TYR A 88 13.82 -4.16 1.37
C TYR A 88 13.85 -4.90 2.72
N GLU A 89 14.34 -4.24 3.76
CA GLU A 89 14.41 -4.84 5.11
C GLU A 89 13.01 -4.99 5.72
N ARG A 90 12.48 -6.22 5.72
CA ARG A 90 11.14 -6.54 6.27
C ARG A 90 11.13 -7.03 7.71
N TRP A 91 12.24 -6.97 8.45
CA TRP A 91 12.32 -7.61 9.77
C TRP A 91 11.33 -7.02 10.78
N THR A 92 11.06 -5.71 10.71
CA THR A 92 10.03 -5.03 11.54
C THR A 92 8.61 -5.42 11.19
N LEU A 93 8.39 -5.95 9.98
CA LEU A 93 7.08 -6.35 9.47
C LEU A 93 6.75 -7.80 9.82
N LYS A 94 7.78 -8.64 10.00
CA LYS A 94 7.60 -10.07 10.30
C LYS A 94 6.83 -10.25 11.61
N GLY A 95 5.69 -10.94 11.52
CA GLY A 95 4.79 -11.21 12.65
C GLY A 95 3.65 -10.20 12.82
N LEU A 96 3.74 -9.00 12.21
CA LEU A 96 2.66 -8.01 12.21
C LEU A 96 1.87 -8.03 10.89
N TYR A 97 2.57 -8.23 9.78
CA TYR A 97 2.00 -8.28 8.44
C TYR A 97 2.12 -9.67 7.82
N ASP A 98 1.12 -10.02 7.02
CA ASP A 98 1.09 -11.23 6.19
C ASP A 98 1.87 -10.97 4.89
N LEU A 99 3.19 -11.05 5.00
CA LEU A 99 4.11 -10.79 3.89
C LEU A 99 4.00 -11.85 2.79
N GLU A 100 3.64 -13.09 3.13
CA GLU A 100 3.53 -14.20 2.18
C GLU A 100 2.38 -13.99 1.19
N ASN A 101 1.28 -13.38 1.66
CA ASN A 101 0.11 -13.07 0.82
C ASN A 101 0.13 -11.64 0.24
N GLY A 102 1.26 -10.94 0.35
CA GLY A 102 1.45 -9.61 -0.23
C GLY A 102 0.70 -8.50 0.49
N GLU A 103 0.52 -8.58 1.82
CA GLU A 103 -0.09 -7.47 2.59
C GLU A 103 0.76 -6.20 2.54
N VAL A 104 2.05 -6.32 2.28
CA VAL A 104 2.96 -5.21 2.00
C VAL A 104 3.62 -5.43 0.63
N LEU A 105 3.46 -4.49 -0.28
CA LEU A 105 4.07 -4.50 -1.61
C LEU A 105 5.06 -3.33 -1.73
N VAL A 106 6.28 -3.61 -2.18
CA VAL A 106 7.36 -2.61 -2.25
C VAL A 106 7.89 -2.48 -3.67
N GLY A 107 7.99 -1.24 -4.17
CA GLY A 107 8.60 -0.93 -5.46
C GLY A 107 7.97 -1.74 -6.59
N GLU A 108 8.80 -2.55 -7.23
CA GLU A 108 8.41 -3.48 -8.31
C GLU A 108 7.15 -4.29 -7.98
N GLU A 109 7.06 -4.85 -6.77
CA GLU A 109 5.92 -5.68 -6.38
C GLU A 109 4.61 -4.88 -6.42
N PHE A 110 4.64 -3.60 -6.02
CA PHE A 110 3.47 -2.74 -6.00
C PHE A 110 3.07 -2.33 -7.42
N TRP A 111 4.01 -1.82 -8.19
CA TRP A 111 3.74 -1.32 -9.54
C TRP A 111 3.29 -2.43 -10.48
N ASN A 112 3.95 -3.60 -10.43
CA ASN A 112 3.56 -4.72 -11.27
C ASN A 112 2.22 -5.31 -10.85
N PHE A 113 1.91 -5.34 -9.55
CA PHE A 113 0.61 -5.80 -9.06
C PHE A 113 -0.54 -4.94 -9.59
N ILE A 114 -0.45 -3.61 -9.49
CA ILE A 114 -1.54 -2.73 -9.92
C ILE A 114 -1.68 -2.66 -11.44
N ALA A 115 -0.57 -2.79 -12.18
CA ALA A 115 -0.58 -2.84 -13.63
C ALA A 115 -1.07 -4.19 -14.17
N SER A 116 -1.00 -5.25 -13.35
CA SER A 116 -1.14 -6.63 -13.80
C SER A 116 -0.17 -6.98 -14.96
N ASP A 117 1.01 -6.37 -14.94
CA ASP A 117 2.05 -6.49 -15.96
C ASP A 117 3.42 -6.09 -15.36
N ASN A 118 4.53 -6.44 -16.01
CA ASN A 118 5.87 -6.11 -15.56
C ASN A 118 6.32 -4.74 -16.09
N ILE A 119 5.80 -3.67 -15.48
CA ILE A 119 6.01 -2.28 -15.92
C ILE A 119 7.11 -1.54 -15.17
N TYR A 120 7.64 -2.10 -14.09
CA TYR A 120 8.48 -1.34 -13.16
C TYR A 120 9.77 -0.81 -13.80
N ASP A 121 10.45 -1.63 -14.60
CA ASP A 121 11.68 -1.20 -15.29
C ASP A 121 11.39 -0.12 -16.34
N GLU A 122 10.30 -0.25 -17.11
CA GLU A 122 9.85 0.78 -18.04
C GLU A 122 9.54 2.10 -17.31
N LEU A 123 8.89 2.02 -16.15
CA LEU A 123 8.63 3.19 -15.31
C LEU A 123 9.95 3.86 -14.89
N LEU A 124 10.95 3.08 -14.46
CA LEU A 124 12.27 3.61 -14.11
C LEU A 124 12.98 4.27 -15.29
N ASP A 125 12.90 3.67 -16.48
CA ASP A 125 13.49 4.23 -17.70
C ASP A 125 12.86 5.59 -18.06
N ILE A 126 11.53 5.69 -17.97
CA ILE A 126 10.81 6.96 -18.18
C ILE A 126 11.26 8.02 -17.16
N PHE A 127 11.37 7.66 -15.87
CA PHE A 127 11.86 8.58 -14.84
C PHE A 127 13.29 9.05 -15.13
N GLN A 128 14.16 8.18 -15.63
CA GLN A 128 15.52 8.54 -16.01
C GLN A 128 15.58 9.44 -17.24
N GLU A 129 14.76 9.17 -18.25
CA GLU A 129 14.69 9.97 -19.47
C GLU A 129 14.21 11.39 -19.16
N VAL A 130 13.05 11.52 -18.51
CA VAL A 130 12.48 12.81 -18.10
C VAL A 130 13.42 13.54 -17.13
N GLY A 131 14.05 12.80 -16.21
CA GLY A 131 15.02 13.36 -15.27
C GLY A 131 16.26 13.95 -15.95
N LYS A 132 16.71 13.38 -17.08
CA LYS A 132 17.81 13.94 -17.90
C LYS A 132 17.38 15.21 -18.62
N GLU A 133 16.17 15.20 -19.21
CA GLU A 133 15.63 16.36 -19.92
C GLU A 133 15.45 17.56 -18.98
N LEU A 134 14.88 17.33 -17.80
CA LEU A 134 14.59 18.38 -16.82
C LEU A 134 15.79 18.74 -15.93
N ARG A 135 16.96 18.14 -16.16
CA ARG A 135 18.12 18.25 -15.24
C ARG A 135 18.49 19.71 -14.94
N VAL A 136 18.52 20.55 -15.97
CA VAL A 136 18.88 21.98 -15.84
C VAL A 136 17.88 22.73 -14.96
N GLU A 137 16.58 22.47 -15.15
CA GLU A 137 15.53 23.13 -14.36
C GLU A 137 15.56 22.69 -12.90
N ILE A 138 15.77 21.40 -12.67
CA ILE A 138 15.92 20.81 -11.34
C ILE A 138 17.12 21.44 -10.63
N ASP A 139 18.29 21.48 -11.26
CA ASP A 139 19.51 22.06 -10.69
C ASP A 139 19.33 23.56 -10.40
N ARG A 140 18.66 24.31 -11.29
CA ARG A 140 18.31 25.72 -11.04
C ARG A 140 17.43 25.88 -9.81
N LYS A 141 16.41 25.01 -9.66
CA LYS A 141 15.49 25.07 -8.53
C LYS A 141 16.20 24.75 -7.21
N PHE A 142 17.10 23.77 -7.19
CA PHE A 142 17.88 23.43 -6.00
C PHE A 142 18.86 24.52 -5.57
N ALA A 143 19.36 25.32 -6.52
CA ALA A 143 20.21 26.46 -6.20
C ALA A 143 19.48 27.58 -5.43
N GLU A 144 18.15 27.70 -5.54
CA GLU A 144 17.36 28.67 -4.77
C GLU A 144 17.29 28.35 -3.26
N PHE A 145 17.55 27.10 -2.89
CA PHE A 145 17.52 26.64 -1.49
C PHE A 145 18.90 26.64 -0.83
N ARG A 146 19.94 27.14 -1.52
CA ARG A 146 21.30 27.29 -1.00
C ARG A 146 21.56 28.67 -0.43
#